data_AF-A0A6P0RQI9-F1
#
_entry.id   AF-A0A6P0RQI9-F1
#
_cell.length_a   1.000
_cell.length_b   1.000
_cell.length_c   1.000
_cell.angle_alpha   90.00
_cell.angle_beta   90.00
_cell.angle_gamma   90.00
#
_symmetry.space_group_name_H-M   'P 1'
#
loop_
_entity.id
_entity.type
_entity.pdbx_description
1 polymer ?
#
loop_
_entity_poly.entity_id
_entity_poly.type
_entity_poly.pdbx_seq_one_letter_code
_entity_poly.pdbx_strand_id
1 'polypeptide(L)'
;MSSPIVTQPPLVDSEQRVLLHGVDWYQYESLLGVLGDNFPTLRMSYLEGTLEIMTNSPEHEELKKVIGMLIEAYLQETRTRFHAGGSTTFRQAAKKRGLEPDECYCLGAKKEFPDLAIEAGVRSKV
;
A
#
# COMPACT_ATOMS: atom_id res chain seq x y z
N MET A 1 -28.21 30.54 26.41
CA MET A 1 -26.84 30.71 25.88
C MET A 1 -26.43 29.38 25.27
N SER A 2 -26.38 29.28 23.94
CA SER A 2 -25.97 28.04 23.26
C SER A 2 -24.46 27.93 23.30
N SER A 3 -23.96 26.85 23.89
CA SER A 3 -22.53 26.54 23.88
C SER A 3 -22.05 26.33 22.44
N PRO A 4 -20.85 26.81 22.06
CA PRO A 4 -20.30 26.51 20.76
C PRO A 4 -19.98 25.01 20.68
N ILE A 5 -20.46 24.36 19.62
CA ILE A 5 -19.95 23.06 19.20
C ILE A 5 -18.52 23.34 18.72
N VAL A 6 -17.54 22.92 19.51
CA VAL A 6 -16.16 22.87 19.05
C VAL A 6 -16.11 21.74 18.02
N THR A 7 -16.18 22.08 16.74
CA THR A 7 -15.84 21.16 15.67
C THR A 7 -14.35 20.89 15.80
N GLN A 8 -14.02 19.79 16.45
CA GLN A 8 -12.67 19.24 16.38
C GLN A 8 -12.35 19.05 14.89
N PRO A 9 -11.23 19.58 14.36
CA PRO A 9 -10.86 19.31 12.98
C PRO A 9 -10.79 17.79 12.82
N PRO A 10 -11.21 17.23 11.66
CA PRO A 10 -11.07 15.80 11.43
C PRO A 10 -9.61 15.41 11.71
N LEU A 11 -9.40 14.26 12.34
CA LEU A 11 -8.07 13.70 12.52
C LEU A 11 -7.55 13.34 11.11
N VAL A 12 -6.93 14.29 10.42
CA VAL A 12 -6.46 14.14 9.02
C VAL A 12 -5.19 13.27 8.93
N ASP A 13 -4.67 12.79 10.07
CA ASP A 13 -3.34 12.18 10.16
C ASP A 13 -3.33 10.66 10.37
N SER A 14 -4.49 10.03 10.57
CA SER A 14 -4.56 8.58 10.79
C SER A 14 -4.92 7.84 9.51
N GLU A 15 -4.13 6.83 9.15
CA GLU A 15 -4.50 5.84 8.12
C GLU A 15 -5.90 5.29 8.41
N GLN A 16 -6.77 5.33 7.40
CA GLN A 16 -8.09 4.71 7.50
C GLN A 16 -8.03 3.37 6.80
N ARG A 17 -8.55 2.33 7.47
CA ARG A 17 -8.60 0.97 6.94
C ARG A 17 -10.01 0.42 7.04
N VAL A 18 -10.47 -0.20 5.96
CA VAL A 18 -11.78 -0.86 5.88
C VAL A 18 -11.55 -2.29 5.43
N LEU A 19 -12.10 -3.24 6.18
CA LEU A 19 -12.09 -4.66 5.83
C LEU A 19 -13.47 -5.09 5.34
N LEU A 20 -13.49 -5.70 4.16
CA LEU A 20 -14.67 -6.31 3.54
C LEU A 20 -14.44 -7.80 3.43
N HIS A 21 -15.35 -8.59 4.01
CA HIS A 21 -15.30 -10.05 3.96
C HIS A 21 -16.32 -10.61 2.96
N GLY A 22 -16.02 -11.81 2.42
CA GLY A 22 -16.89 -12.48 1.46
C GLY A 22 -16.82 -11.88 0.05
N VAL A 23 -15.79 -11.08 -0.23
CA VAL A 23 -15.55 -10.49 -1.56
C VAL A 23 -14.93 -11.56 -2.45
N ASP A 24 -15.60 -11.97 -3.52
CA ASP A 24 -15.01 -12.91 -4.47
C ASP A 24 -13.96 -12.23 -5.37
N TRP A 25 -13.23 -13.04 -6.15
CA TRP A 25 -12.15 -12.54 -7.01
C TRP A 25 -12.64 -11.56 -8.07
N TYR A 26 -13.80 -11.81 -8.68
CA TYR A 26 -14.35 -10.96 -9.74
C TYR A 26 -14.80 -9.61 -9.18
N GLN A 27 -15.41 -9.62 -7.99
CA GLN A 27 -15.76 -8.40 -7.26
C GLN A 27 -14.52 -7.59 -6.90
N TYR A 28 -13.44 -8.24 -6.43
CA TYR A 28 -12.17 -7.58 -6.19
C TYR A 28 -11.61 -6.92 -7.46
N GLU A 29 -11.52 -7.64 -8.58
CA GLU A 29 -11.01 -7.07 -9.83
C GLU A 29 -11.87 -5.91 -10.34
N SER A 30 -13.19 -6.01 -10.19
CA SER A 30 -14.12 -4.94 -10.55
C SER A 30 -13.92 -3.70 -9.69
N LEU A 31 -13.78 -3.87 -8.38
CA LEU A 31 -13.49 -2.76 -7.46
C LEU A 31 -12.12 -2.15 -7.72
N LEU A 32 -11.10 -2.97 -8.02
CA LEU A 32 -9.76 -2.49 -8.36
C LEU A 32 -9.79 -1.62 -9.63
N GLY A 33 -10.49 -2.05 -10.69
CA GLY A 33 -10.62 -1.27 -11.92
C GLY A 33 -11.41 0.03 -11.76
N VAL A 34 -12.35 0.10 -10.80
CA VAL A 34 -13.13 1.31 -10.54
C VAL A 34 -12.42 2.25 -9.56
N LEU A 35 -11.79 1.73 -8.51
CA LEU A 35 -11.23 2.54 -7.43
C LEU A 35 -9.75 2.81 -7.62
N GLY A 36 -8.96 1.83 -8.05
CA GLY A 36 -7.50 1.95 -8.17
C GLY A 36 -7.08 3.04 -9.15
N ASP A 37 -7.72 3.11 -10.31
CA ASP A 37 -7.38 4.10 -11.35
C ASP A 37 -7.91 5.51 -11.02
N ASN A 38 -9.02 5.60 -10.29
CA ASN A 38 -9.69 6.88 -9.99
C ASN A 38 -9.20 7.54 -8.69
N PHE A 39 -8.63 6.74 -7.77
CA PHE A 39 -8.22 7.19 -6.45
C PHE A 39 -6.83 6.64 -6.10
N PRO A 40 -5.75 7.27 -6.61
CA PRO A 40 -4.39 6.75 -6.45
C PRO A 40 -3.87 6.73 -5.01
N THR A 41 -4.56 7.39 -4.08
CA THR A 41 -4.26 7.35 -2.65
C THR A 41 -4.92 6.17 -1.91
N LEU A 42 -5.85 5.47 -2.58
CA LEU A 42 -6.44 4.23 -2.07
C LEU A 42 -5.56 3.06 -2.45
N ARG A 43 -5.19 2.26 -1.45
CA ARG A 43 -4.55 0.96 -1.63
C ARG A 43 -5.55 -0.14 -1.39
N MET A 44 -5.44 -1.21 -2.16
CA MET A 44 -6.33 -2.36 -2.09
C MET A 44 -5.54 -3.67 -1.98
N SER A 45 -5.72 -4.36 -0.86
CA SER A 45 -5.10 -5.66 -0.58
C SER A 45 -6.17 -6.73 -0.49
N TYR A 46 -6.00 -7.82 -1.21
CA TYR A 46 -6.95 -8.92 -1.29
C TYR A 46 -6.31 -10.24 -0.89
N LEU A 47 -6.91 -10.91 0.09
CA LEU A 47 -6.48 -12.21 0.58
C LEU A 47 -7.70 -13.12 0.76
N GLU A 48 -7.86 -14.08 -0.16
CA GLU A 48 -8.73 -15.25 -0.01
C GLU A 48 -10.16 -14.94 0.46
N GLY A 49 -10.77 -13.89 -0.10
CA GLY A 49 -12.14 -13.49 0.25
C GLY A 49 -12.22 -12.25 1.14
N THR A 50 -11.09 -11.75 1.63
CA THR A 50 -11.01 -10.51 2.40
C THR A 50 -10.34 -9.43 1.58
N LEU A 51 -11.03 -8.32 1.38
CA LEU A 51 -10.52 -7.11 0.76
C LEU A 51 -10.28 -6.06 1.85
N GLU A 52 -9.05 -5.61 1.97
CA GLU A 52 -8.66 -4.42 2.72
C GLU A 52 -8.56 -3.23 1.77
N ILE A 53 -9.19 -2.12 2.13
CA ILE A 53 -9.04 -0.82 1.47
C ILE A 53 -8.43 0.11 2.51
N MET A 54 -7.31 0.75 2.16
CA MET A 54 -6.66 1.71 3.04
C MET A 54 -6.26 2.99 2.32
N THR A 55 -6.13 4.07 3.07
CA THR A 55 -5.49 5.31 2.63
C THR A 55 -4.13 5.45 3.28
N ASN A 56 -3.13 5.83 2.48
CA ASN A 56 -1.81 6.16 3.01
C ASN A 56 -1.86 7.59 3.59
N SER A 57 -1.38 7.75 4.83
CA SER A 57 -1.22 9.07 5.44
C SER A 57 0.04 9.77 4.91
N PRO A 58 0.17 11.10 5.06
CA PRO A 58 1.42 11.79 4.73
C PRO A 58 2.63 11.21 5.48
N GLU A 59 2.48 10.90 6.77
CA GLU A 59 3.53 10.27 7.59
C GLU A 59 3.96 8.92 7.01
N HIS A 60 3.01 8.10 6.55
CA HIS A 60 3.30 6.81 5.92
C HIS A 60 4.11 6.98 4.64
N GLU A 61 3.72 7.92 3.77
CA GLU A 61 4.43 8.19 2.52
C GLU A 61 5.86 8.72 2.77
N GLU A 62 6.04 9.57 3.78
CA GLU A 62 7.38 10.04 4.19
C GLU A 62 8.26 8.89 4.70
N LEU A 63 7.73 8.06 5.61
CA LEU A 63 8.45 6.91 6.16
C LEU A 63 8.84 5.91 5.06
N LYS A 64 7.88 5.56 4.20
CA LYS A 64 8.10 4.71 3.03
C LYS A 64 9.23 5.24 2.17
N LYS A 65 9.21 6.55 1.87
CA LYS A 65 10.24 7.17 1.01
C LYS A 65 11.63 7.06 1.63
N VAL A 66 11.76 7.30 2.93
CA VAL A 66 13.04 7.18 3.64
C VAL A 66 13.56 5.75 3.60
N ILE A 67 12.69 4.76 3.85
CA ILE A 67 13.07 3.33 3.79
C ILE A 67 13.54 2.94 2.38
N GLY A 68 12.79 3.34 1.35
CA GLY A 68 13.16 3.08 -0.05
C GLY A 68 14.52 3.67 -0.39
N MET A 69 14.76 4.94 -0.02
CA MET A 69 16.06 5.59 -0.25
C MET A 69 17.24 4.87 0.44
N LEU A 70 17.05 4.39 1.68
CA LEU A 70 18.10 3.65 2.39
C LEU A 70 18.45 2.33 1.70
N ILE A 71 17.44 1.61 1.23
CA ILE A 71 17.63 0.34 0.53
C ILE A 71 18.30 0.55 -0.83
N GLU A 72 17.85 1.55 -1.58
CA GLU A 72 18.47 1.91 -2.85
C GLU A 72 19.94 2.31 -2.67
N ALA A 73 20.25 3.11 -1.65
CA ALA A 73 21.63 3.47 -1.32
C ALA A 73 22.48 2.23 -0.98
N TYR A 74 21.95 1.30 -0.19
CA TYR A 74 22.64 0.05 0.13
C TYR A 74 22.88 -0.83 -1.12
N LEU A 75 21.87 -0.97 -1.98
CA LEU A 75 22.00 -1.75 -3.21
C LEU A 75 23.02 -1.11 -4.18
N GLN A 76 23.07 0.23 -4.24
CA GLN A 76 24.08 0.95 -4.99
C GLN A 76 25.49 0.73 -4.44
N GLU A 77 25.68 0.87 -3.13
CA GLU A 77 26.99 0.69 -2.47
C GLU A 77 27.53 -0.74 -2.66
N THR A 78 26.65 -1.74 -2.53
CA THR A 78 27.00 -3.15 -2.74
C THR A 78 27.13 -3.53 -4.23
N ARG A 79 26.89 -2.60 -5.15
CA ARG A 79 26.83 -2.83 -6.61
C ARG A 79 25.84 -3.92 -7.01
N THR A 80 24.78 -4.08 -6.22
CA THR A 80 23.69 -5.01 -6.52
C THR A 80 22.79 -4.35 -7.56
N ARG A 81 22.72 -4.92 -8.76
CA ARG A 81 21.76 -4.45 -9.79
C ARG A 81 20.34 -4.67 -9.29
N PHE A 82 19.48 -3.67 -9.41
CA PHE A 82 18.08 -3.77 -9.02
C PHE A 82 17.15 -3.00 -9.96
N HIS A 83 15.86 -3.33 -9.89
CA HIS A 83 14.77 -2.65 -10.57
C HIS A 83 13.68 -2.35 -9.53
N ALA A 84 13.43 -1.07 -9.25
CA ALA A 84 12.34 -0.64 -8.38
C ALA A 84 10.99 -0.83 -9.09
N GLY A 85 10.03 -1.41 -8.38
CA GLY A 85 8.64 -1.58 -8.83
C GLY A 85 7.68 -0.57 -8.19
N GLY A 86 8.08 0.15 -7.14
CA GLY A 86 7.20 1.04 -6.38
C GLY A 86 5.91 0.32 -5.97
N SER A 87 4.79 1.03 -6.07
CA SER A 87 3.45 0.52 -5.71
C SER A 87 2.78 -0.27 -6.83
N THR A 88 3.51 -1.21 -7.43
CA THR A 88 2.94 -2.10 -8.44
C THR A 88 2.00 -3.10 -7.77
N THR A 89 0.75 -3.18 -8.21
CA THR A 89 -0.19 -4.20 -7.73
C THR A 89 0.17 -5.57 -8.32
N PHE A 90 0.56 -6.52 -7.46
CA PHE A 90 0.82 -7.91 -7.81
C PHE A 90 -0.42 -8.78 -7.60
N ARG A 91 -0.81 -9.52 -8.64
CA ARG A 91 -2.04 -10.33 -8.63
C ARG A 91 -1.73 -11.80 -8.92
N GLN A 92 -2.32 -12.69 -8.12
CA GLN A 92 -2.27 -14.14 -8.31
C GLN A 92 -3.68 -14.70 -8.16
N ALA A 93 -4.47 -14.64 -9.23
CA ALA A 93 -5.86 -15.10 -9.28
C ALA A 93 -6.01 -16.56 -8.81
N ALA A 94 -5.10 -17.44 -9.23
CA ALA A 94 -5.09 -18.85 -8.83
C ALA A 94 -4.96 -19.06 -7.31
N LYS A 95 -4.35 -18.10 -6.60
CA LYS A 95 -4.22 -18.12 -5.14
C LYS A 95 -5.20 -17.16 -4.45
N LYS A 96 -6.06 -16.48 -5.20
CA LYS A 96 -6.98 -15.44 -4.70
C LYS A 96 -6.23 -14.38 -3.87
N ARG A 97 -5.13 -13.86 -4.42
CA ARG A 97 -4.29 -12.84 -3.77
C ARG A 97 -4.06 -11.65 -4.68
N GLY A 98 -4.17 -10.45 -4.12
CA GLY A 98 -3.78 -9.19 -4.73
C GLY A 98 -3.10 -8.34 -3.67
N LEU A 99 -1.89 -7.86 -3.91
CA LEU A 99 -1.17 -7.05 -2.94
C LEU A 99 -0.44 -5.93 -3.66
N GLU A 100 -0.42 -4.77 -3.03
CA GLU A 100 0.29 -3.60 -3.51
C GLU A 100 1.29 -3.16 -2.44
N PRO A 101 2.55 -3.61 -2.54
CA PRO A 101 3.55 -3.25 -1.56
C PRO A 101 3.87 -1.76 -1.63
N ASP A 102 4.21 -1.20 -0.49
CA ASP A 102 4.68 0.18 -0.40
C ASP A 102 5.91 0.44 -1.28
N GLU A 103 6.89 -0.46 -1.19
CA GLU A 103 8.08 -0.50 -2.06
C GLU A 103 8.42 -1.94 -2.42
N CYS A 104 8.93 -2.15 -3.63
CA CYS A 104 9.41 -3.47 -4.04
C CYS A 104 10.54 -3.41 -5.06
N TYR A 105 11.38 -4.45 -5.07
CA TYR A 105 12.59 -4.50 -5.89
C TYR A 105 12.80 -5.90 -6.49
N CYS A 106 13.09 -5.94 -7.79
CA CYS A 106 13.65 -7.12 -8.45
C CYS A 106 15.17 -6.99 -8.51
N LEU A 107 15.90 -7.98 -8.01
CA LEU A 107 17.36 -8.02 -8.00
C LEU A 107 17.88 -8.71 -9.27
N GLY A 108 18.96 -8.16 -9.83
CA GLY A 108 19.64 -8.64 -11.03
C GLY A 108 18.91 -8.30 -12.33
N ALA A 109 17.70 -8.81 -12.52
CA ALA A 109 16.89 -8.59 -13.73
C ALA A 109 15.45 -8.24 -13.35
N LYS A 110 14.73 -7.59 -14.27
CA LYS A 110 13.30 -7.33 -14.10
C LYS A 110 12.52 -8.65 -14.14
N LYS A 111 11.66 -8.87 -13.17
CA LYS A 111 10.85 -10.07 -13.00
C LYS A 111 9.37 -9.69 -12.89
N GLU A 112 8.51 -10.69 -12.99
CA GLU A 112 7.07 -10.53 -12.77
C GLU A 112 6.75 -10.31 -11.28
N PHE A 113 7.47 -10.98 -10.38
CA PHE A 113 7.35 -10.81 -8.93
C PHE A 113 8.68 -10.32 -8.34
N PRO A 114 8.63 -9.43 -7.35
CA PRO A 114 9.82 -8.87 -6.75
C PRO A 114 10.53 -9.88 -5.84
N ASP A 115 11.85 -9.72 -5.68
CA ASP A 115 12.62 -10.49 -4.70
C ASP A 115 12.51 -9.88 -3.30
N LEU A 116 12.26 -8.57 -3.22
CA LEU A 116 12.06 -7.81 -2.00
C LEU A 116 10.76 -7.01 -2.09
N ALA A 117 9.88 -7.16 -1.10
CA ALA A 117 8.67 -6.36 -0.92
C ALA A 117 8.68 -5.80 0.51
N ILE A 118 8.26 -4.55 0.66
CA ILE A 118 8.33 -3.79 1.90
C ILE A 118 6.95 -3.24 2.16
N GLU A 119 6.52 -3.36 3.42
CA GLU A 119 5.36 -2.66 3.94
C GLU A 119 5.83 -1.78 5.10
N ALA A 120 5.58 -0.48 5.00
CA ALA A 120 5.71 0.44 6.11
C ALA A 120 4.42 0.41 6.92
N GLY A 121 4.49 0.75 8.20
CA GLY A 121 3.29 0.83 9.01
C GLY A 121 3.44 1.92 10.04
N VAL A 122 2.54 2.89 10.00
CA VAL A 122 2.43 3.90 11.05
C VAL A 122 1.39 3.44 12.07
N ARG A 123 1.74 3.52 13.35
CA ARG A 123 0.77 3.31 14.44
C ARG A 123 0.66 4.60 15.21
N SER A 124 -0.57 5.08 15.39
CA SER A 124 -0.83 6.21 16.28
C SER A 124 -0.30 5.90 17.67
N LYS A 125 0.46 6.84 18.25
CA LYS A 125 0.87 6.77 19.65
C LYS A 125 -0.39 6.89 20.52
N VAL A 126 -0.67 5.84 21.28
CA VAL A 126 -1.68 5.84 22.36
C VAL A 126 -1.11 6.58 23.56
#